data_AF-A0A966Z226-F1
#
_entry.id   AF-A0A966Z226-F1
#
_cell.length_a   1.000
_cell.length_b   1.000
_cell.length_c   1.000
_cell.angle_alpha   90.00
_cell.angle_beta   90.00
_cell.angle_gamma   90.00
#
_symmetry.space_group_name_H-M   'P 1'
#
loop_
_entity.id
_entity.type
_entity.pdbx_description
1 polymer ?
#
loop_
_entity_poly.entity_id
_entity_poly.type
_entity_poly.pdbx_seq_one_letter_code
_entity_poly.pdbx_strand_id
1 'polypeptide(L)'
;MLPDRQRGNVLAALATLLVVAYYLFFTAKSVGIYFDRDDMMNLYGAWTRPVSELLLNNLLYWTDSARPLGALWYRTLFSLFGFNPLPFRIALLSLGLVNLALFAWFVKLLTGSSRVVAFAAILFAFHTRLMEVWFRTAVIYDALCFTFFYLAACLYIAARLRDQQPGVWRSVAIIVAFVAALDAKEMAVALPLALLFYELLLQPFRWVNLVRPAILGLLTLPYVAAKTLGAHALTINPWYQQEYSFARFVERWSEYLGHLFIQPLPVSGMAVALLLMVPLLLAAVLRSRTLLFAWSLLFISTLPVAFLPSRGGFVLFVSWAGWVLYTAALADLALTTFTRNPRHRRLAAVAVFILLGWRFGKINLHDQRLGNREWLYGDARDVETFSKQNFPHSGSLLFLEDGFGTDEWTPLFILRLQSKNATLVVDRVKMMNPKPTTQHGYPLVFTYEDGTYRRVKP
;
A
#
# COMPACT_ATOMS: atom_id res chain seq x y z
N MET A 1 -21.33 33.07 -23.01
CA MET A 1 -21.31 32.55 -21.63
C MET A 1 -21.80 31.10 -21.63
N LEU A 2 -20.98 30.11 -21.25
CA LEU A 2 -21.41 28.70 -21.24
C LEU A 2 -22.60 28.47 -20.28
N PRO A 3 -23.55 27.58 -20.60
CA PRO A 3 -24.57 27.08 -19.66
C PRO A 3 -23.94 26.51 -18.38
N ASP A 4 -24.64 26.63 -17.24
CA ASP A 4 -24.11 26.23 -15.92
C ASP A 4 -23.66 24.76 -15.83
N ARG A 5 -24.34 23.86 -16.56
CA ARG A 5 -23.98 22.44 -16.65
C ARG A 5 -22.66 22.22 -17.41
N GLN A 6 -22.45 22.96 -18.50
CA GLN A 6 -21.20 22.90 -19.26
C GLN A 6 -20.02 23.47 -18.44
N ARG A 7 -20.23 24.56 -17.68
CA ARG A 7 -19.21 25.09 -16.75
C ARG A 7 -18.83 24.07 -15.67
N GLY A 8 -19.81 23.35 -15.13
CA GLY A 8 -19.58 22.28 -14.15
C GLY A 8 -18.70 21.16 -14.70
N ASN A 9 -18.96 20.73 -15.94
CA ASN A 9 -18.17 19.68 -16.59
C ASN A 9 -16.73 20.12 -16.88
N VAL A 10 -16.54 21.36 -17.35
CA VAL A 10 -15.20 21.91 -17.58
C VAL A 10 -14.39 21.99 -16.29
N LEU A 11 -14.99 22.49 -15.20
CA LEU A 11 -14.31 22.56 -13.90
C LEU A 11 -13.95 21.17 -13.35
N ALA A 12 -14.82 20.17 -13.53
CA ALA A 12 -14.53 18.81 -13.13
C ALA A 12 -13.36 18.23 -13.94
N ALA A 13 -13.34 18.41 -15.27
CA ALA A 13 -12.24 17.97 -16.12
C ALA A 13 -10.91 18.64 -15.74
N LEU A 14 -10.92 19.96 -15.49
CA LEU A 14 -9.74 20.69 -15.03
C LEU A 14 -9.25 20.20 -13.68
N ALA A 15 -10.15 19.97 -12.72
CA ALA A 15 -9.79 19.42 -11.41
C ALA A 15 -9.15 18.02 -11.56
N THR A 16 -9.71 17.16 -12.40
CA THR A 16 -9.13 15.85 -12.70
C THR A 16 -7.74 15.96 -13.32
N LEU A 17 -7.55 16.82 -14.33
CA LEU A 17 -6.25 17.05 -14.95
C LEU A 17 -5.22 17.56 -13.94
N LEU A 18 -5.59 18.52 -13.08
CA LEU A 18 -4.72 19.03 -12.03
C LEU A 18 -4.35 17.97 -11.00
N VAL A 19 -5.30 17.13 -10.59
CA VAL A 19 -5.05 16.03 -9.66
C VAL A 19 -4.09 15.00 -10.29
N VAL A 20 -4.28 14.62 -11.55
CA VAL A 20 -3.38 13.69 -12.25
C VAL A 20 -2.00 14.30 -12.45
N ALA A 21 -1.92 15.58 -12.84
CA ALA A 21 -0.65 16.29 -12.95
C ALA A 21 0.07 16.38 -11.60
N TYR A 22 -0.66 16.63 -10.51
CA TYR A 22 -0.13 16.63 -9.15
C TYR A 22 0.40 15.24 -8.75
N TYR A 23 -0.37 14.18 -9.00
CA TYR A 23 0.06 12.79 -8.79
C TYR A 23 1.37 12.49 -9.53
N LEU A 24 1.42 12.77 -10.84
CA LEU A 24 2.59 12.50 -11.67
C LEU A 24 3.79 13.36 -11.25
N PHE A 25 3.58 14.62 -10.89
CA PHE A 25 4.64 15.52 -10.42
C PHE A 25 5.39 14.93 -9.22
N PHE A 26 4.67 14.34 -8.26
CA PHE A 26 5.30 13.74 -7.08
C PHE A 26 5.85 12.33 -7.29
N THR A 27 5.28 11.56 -8.22
CA THR A 27 5.58 10.12 -8.35
C THR A 27 6.46 9.77 -9.55
N ALA A 28 6.48 10.56 -10.63
CA ALA A 28 7.17 10.19 -11.88
C ALA A 28 8.68 9.93 -11.71
N LYS A 29 9.32 10.52 -10.70
CA LYS A 29 10.74 10.26 -10.39
C LYS A 29 11.00 8.81 -9.97
N SER A 30 10.00 8.09 -9.46
CA SER A 30 10.16 6.69 -9.06
C SER A 30 10.41 5.74 -10.23
N VAL A 31 10.08 6.17 -11.46
CA VAL A 31 10.35 5.41 -12.69
C VAL A 31 11.85 5.13 -12.87
N GLY A 32 12.71 6.02 -12.39
CA GLY A 32 14.18 5.86 -12.45
C GLY A 32 14.78 5.06 -11.30
N ILE A 33 13.99 4.56 -10.34
CA ILE A 33 14.51 3.82 -9.19
C ILE A 33 14.58 2.34 -9.55
N TYR A 34 15.77 1.75 -9.37
CA TYR A 34 16.01 0.32 -9.58
C TYR A 34 15.25 -0.55 -8.57
N PHE A 35 15.32 -1.87 -8.70
CA PHE A 35 14.81 -2.77 -7.67
C PHE A 35 15.61 -2.65 -6.37
N ASP A 36 14.95 -2.82 -5.22
CA ASP A 36 15.61 -2.91 -3.91
C ASP A 36 15.79 -4.37 -3.42
N ARG A 37 16.31 -4.55 -2.20
CA ARG A 37 16.58 -5.89 -1.62
C ARG A 37 15.29 -6.70 -1.43
N ASP A 38 14.21 -6.06 -0.99
CA ASP A 38 12.91 -6.71 -0.82
C ASP A 38 12.30 -7.10 -2.17
N ASP A 39 12.50 -6.29 -3.22
CA ASP A 39 12.12 -6.63 -4.59
C ASP A 39 12.80 -7.93 -5.04
N MET A 40 14.09 -8.12 -4.73
CA MET A 40 14.82 -9.34 -5.08
C MET A 40 14.23 -10.56 -4.40
N MET A 41 13.92 -10.47 -3.10
CA MET A 41 13.27 -11.55 -2.36
C MET A 41 11.87 -11.87 -2.93
N ASN A 42 11.04 -10.86 -3.15
CA ASN A 42 9.67 -11.03 -3.64
C ASN A 42 9.64 -11.62 -5.04
N LEU A 43 10.46 -11.07 -5.95
CA LEU A 43 10.56 -11.50 -7.33
C LEU A 43 11.13 -12.92 -7.44
N TYR A 44 12.17 -13.24 -6.65
CA TYR A 44 12.73 -14.59 -6.59
C TYR A 44 11.73 -15.61 -6.06
N GLY A 45 11.04 -15.31 -4.97
CA GLY A 45 10.00 -16.18 -4.40
C GLY A 45 8.85 -16.41 -5.38
N ALA A 46 8.41 -15.38 -6.11
CA ALA A 46 7.40 -15.49 -7.15
C ALA A 46 7.88 -16.30 -8.37
N TRP A 47 9.15 -16.17 -8.74
CA TRP A 47 9.70 -16.83 -9.92
C TRP A 47 9.97 -18.33 -9.71
N THR A 48 10.41 -18.73 -8.51
CA THR A 48 10.77 -20.12 -8.22
C THR A 48 9.56 -21.05 -8.03
N ARG A 49 8.40 -20.50 -7.66
CA ARG A 49 7.16 -21.28 -7.48
C ARG A 49 6.51 -21.66 -8.82
N PRO A 50 5.94 -22.87 -8.93
CA PRO A 50 5.12 -23.25 -10.08
C PRO A 50 3.92 -22.30 -10.26
N VAL A 51 3.57 -22.00 -11.52
CA VAL A 51 2.42 -21.12 -11.83
C VAL A 51 1.11 -21.72 -11.31
N SER A 52 0.96 -23.05 -11.37
CA SER A 52 -0.21 -23.75 -10.83
C SER A 52 -0.36 -23.54 -9.32
N GLU A 53 0.74 -23.58 -8.57
CA GLU A 53 0.74 -23.32 -7.13
C GLU A 53 0.34 -21.87 -6.84
N LEU A 54 0.87 -20.90 -7.59
CA LEU A 54 0.48 -19.49 -7.45
C LEU A 54 -1.02 -19.27 -7.72
N LEU A 55 -1.55 -19.88 -8.79
CA LEU A 55 -2.98 -19.80 -9.11
C LEU A 55 -3.84 -20.46 -8.04
N LEU A 56 -3.44 -21.64 -7.57
CA LEU A 56 -4.17 -22.36 -6.53
C LEU A 56 -4.18 -21.57 -5.21
N ASN A 57 -3.06 -20.97 -4.82
CA ASN A 57 -2.98 -20.15 -3.61
C ASN A 57 -3.85 -18.88 -3.66
N ASN A 58 -4.12 -18.32 -4.85
CA ASN A 58 -5.06 -17.19 -5.02
C ASN A 58 -6.54 -17.62 -5.00
N LEU A 59 -6.83 -18.91 -5.20
CA LEU A 59 -8.18 -19.46 -5.11
C LEU A 59 -8.46 -19.99 -3.69
N LEU A 60 -7.46 -20.66 -3.12
CA LEU A 60 -7.44 -21.17 -1.76
C LEU A 60 -6.80 -20.13 -0.85
N TYR A 61 -7.49 -19.02 -0.64
CA TYR A 61 -7.02 -17.89 0.19
C TYR A 61 -6.80 -18.26 1.68
N TRP A 62 -7.14 -19.49 2.06
CA TRP A 62 -6.88 -20.12 3.36
C TRP A 62 -5.60 -20.98 3.38
N THR A 63 -4.63 -20.66 2.51
CA THR A 63 -3.29 -21.25 2.53
C THR A 63 -2.34 -20.43 3.41
N ASP A 64 -1.22 -21.02 3.81
CA ASP A 64 -0.15 -20.34 4.57
C ASP A 64 0.66 -19.36 3.69
N SER A 65 0.63 -19.50 2.36
CA SER A 65 1.30 -18.65 1.37
C SER A 65 1.14 -17.15 1.65
N ALA A 66 2.22 -16.46 2.00
CA ALA A 66 2.14 -15.13 2.62
C ALA A 66 1.33 -14.08 1.84
N ARG A 67 1.55 -13.94 0.52
CA ARG A 67 0.93 -12.90 -0.35
C ARG A 67 0.78 -13.37 -1.81
N PRO A 68 -0.13 -14.30 -2.10
CA PRO A 68 -0.17 -14.98 -3.40
C PRO A 68 -0.55 -14.05 -4.56
N LEU A 69 -1.32 -12.99 -4.32
CA LEU A 69 -1.69 -12.05 -5.39
C LEU A 69 -0.52 -11.19 -5.85
N GLY A 70 0.27 -10.67 -4.91
CA GLY A 70 1.48 -9.94 -5.27
C GLY A 70 2.54 -10.84 -5.92
N ALA A 71 2.65 -12.10 -5.49
CA ALA A 71 3.51 -13.07 -6.16
C ALA A 71 3.06 -13.32 -7.61
N LEU A 72 1.77 -13.44 -7.88
CA LEU A 72 1.23 -13.55 -9.23
C LEU A 72 1.55 -12.29 -10.07
N TRP A 73 1.45 -11.10 -9.48
CA TRP A 73 1.83 -9.84 -10.12
C TRP A 73 3.31 -9.81 -10.51
N TYR A 74 4.21 -10.15 -9.59
CA TYR A 74 5.65 -10.23 -9.86
C TYR A 74 5.95 -11.27 -10.94
N ARG A 75 5.37 -12.47 -10.84
CA ARG A 75 5.55 -13.57 -11.80
C ARG A 75 5.12 -13.16 -13.21
N THR A 76 4.00 -12.46 -13.32
CA THR A 76 3.45 -12.02 -14.62
C THR A 76 4.35 -10.99 -15.28
N LEU A 77 4.80 -9.98 -14.55
CA LEU A 77 5.69 -8.97 -15.13
C LEU A 77 7.07 -9.54 -15.45
N PHE A 78 7.58 -10.47 -14.63
CA PHE A 78 8.86 -11.11 -14.90
C PHE A 78 8.82 -12.01 -16.12
N SER A 79 7.73 -12.75 -16.35
CA SER A 79 7.60 -13.58 -17.56
C SER A 79 7.55 -12.75 -18.83
N LEU A 80 6.91 -11.57 -18.78
CA LEU A 80 6.74 -10.68 -19.93
C LEU A 80 7.97 -9.81 -20.20
N PHE A 81 8.64 -9.31 -19.15
CA PHE A 81 9.66 -8.27 -19.26
C PHE A 81 11.04 -8.66 -18.70
N GLY A 82 11.14 -9.83 -18.04
CA GLY A 82 12.38 -10.30 -17.43
C GLY A 82 12.83 -9.43 -16.25
N PHE A 83 14.14 -9.44 -16.00
CA PHE A 83 14.79 -8.68 -14.93
C PHE A 83 15.00 -7.22 -15.35
N ASN A 84 13.90 -6.47 -15.51
CA ASN A 84 13.91 -5.05 -15.86
C ASN A 84 12.95 -4.28 -14.93
N PRO A 85 13.43 -3.30 -14.14
CA PRO A 85 12.58 -2.57 -13.19
C PRO A 85 11.57 -1.64 -13.85
N LEU A 86 11.85 -1.11 -15.05
CA LEU A 86 11.02 -0.05 -15.65
C LEU A 86 9.56 -0.47 -15.86
N PRO A 87 9.24 -1.64 -16.45
CA PRO A 87 7.86 -2.10 -16.58
C PRO A 87 7.14 -2.28 -15.24
N PHE A 88 7.85 -2.70 -14.19
CA PHE A 88 7.31 -2.85 -12.84
C PHE A 88 6.94 -1.49 -12.25
N ARG A 89 7.79 -0.47 -12.44
CA ARG A 89 7.49 0.91 -12.01
C ARG A 89 6.29 1.48 -12.75
N ILE A 90 6.20 1.30 -14.07
CA ILE A 90 5.07 1.76 -14.87
C ILE A 90 3.78 1.09 -14.41
N ALA A 91 3.80 -0.23 -14.19
CA ALA A 91 2.64 -0.98 -13.70
C ALA A 91 2.20 -0.51 -12.30
N LEU A 92 3.14 -0.30 -11.38
CA LEU A 92 2.88 0.22 -10.04
C LEU A 92 2.23 1.61 -10.06
N LEU A 93 2.78 2.55 -10.86
CA LEU A 93 2.23 3.89 -10.98
C LEU A 93 0.86 3.89 -11.67
N SER A 94 0.66 3.02 -12.65
CA SER A 94 -0.65 2.84 -13.30
C SER A 94 -1.69 2.33 -12.29
N LEU A 95 -1.31 1.37 -11.43
CA LEU A 95 -2.16 0.91 -10.33
C LEU A 95 -2.44 2.02 -9.32
N GLY A 96 -1.47 2.90 -9.05
CA GLY A 96 -1.65 4.11 -8.24
C GLY A 96 -2.73 5.05 -8.79
N LEU A 97 -2.78 5.27 -10.11
CA LEU A 97 -3.85 6.02 -10.77
C LEU A 97 -5.21 5.32 -10.65
N VAL A 98 -5.25 3.99 -10.76
CA VAL A 98 -6.47 3.20 -10.52
C VAL A 98 -6.95 3.39 -9.07
N ASN A 99 -6.04 3.33 -8.09
CA ASN A 99 -6.37 3.55 -6.68
C ASN A 99 -6.92 4.96 -6.43
N LEU A 100 -6.34 5.99 -7.05
CA LEU A 100 -6.85 7.36 -6.97
C LEU A 100 -8.25 7.50 -7.58
N ALA A 101 -8.48 6.91 -8.76
CA ALA A 101 -9.79 6.93 -9.41
C ALA A 101 -10.85 6.16 -8.60
N LEU A 102 -10.48 5.00 -8.06
CA LEU A 102 -11.33 4.18 -7.22
C LEU A 102 -11.67 4.88 -5.90
N PHE A 103 -10.70 5.55 -5.27
CA PHE A 103 -10.95 6.36 -4.09
C PHE A 103 -11.89 7.54 -4.41
N ALA A 104 -11.69 8.23 -5.54
CA ALA A 104 -12.61 9.27 -5.98
C ALA A 104 -14.04 8.73 -6.19
N TRP A 105 -14.18 7.52 -6.75
CA TRP A 105 -15.47 6.85 -6.88
C TRP A 105 -16.08 6.51 -5.53
N PHE A 106 -15.31 5.95 -4.59
CA PHE A 106 -15.74 5.67 -3.22
C PHE A 106 -16.28 6.93 -2.53
N VAL A 107 -15.52 8.03 -2.56
CA VAL A 107 -15.94 9.32 -2.00
C VAL A 107 -17.21 9.84 -2.67
N LYS A 108 -17.34 9.67 -4.00
CA LYS A 108 -18.54 10.08 -4.74
C LYS A 108 -19.77 9.29 -4.31
N LEU A 109 -19.63 7.98 -4.11
CA LEU A 109 -20.72 7.11 -3.64
C LEU A 109 -21.19 7.50 -2.24
N LEU A 110 -20.27 7.78 -1.32
CA LEU A 110 -20.62 8.10 0.06
C LEU A 110 -21.23 9.48 0.24
N THR A 111 -20.77 10.46 -0.54
CA THR A 111 -21.09 11.88 -0.27
C THR A 111 -22.00 12.50 -1.33
N GLY A 112 -22.07 11.94 -2.52
CA GLY A 112 -22.73 12.56 -3.69
C GLY A 112 -22.09 13.88 -4.15
N SER A 113 -21.11 14.43 -3.43
CA SER A 113 -20.59 15.79 -3.64
C SER A 113 -19.34 15.79 -4.50
N SER A 114 -19.40 16.41 -5.68
CA SER A 114 -18.22 16.55 -6.55
C SER A 114 -17.14 17.44 -5.92
N ARG A 115 -17.49 18.31 -4.96
CA ARG A 115 -16.52 19.14 -4.23
C ARG A 115 -15.70 18.29 -3.26
N VAL A 116 -16.37 17.45 -2.46
CA VAL A 116 -15.69 16.52 -1.55
C VAL A 116 -14.79 15.58 -2.35
N VAL A 117 -15.25 15.08 -3.51
CA VAL A 117 -14.41 14.27 -4.41
C VAL A 117 -13.16 15.02 -4.86
N ALA A 118 -13.27 16.29 -5.28
CA ALA A 118 -12.11 17.07 -5.70
C ALA A 118 -11.11 17.31 -4.55
N PHE A 119 -11.60 17.68 -3.36
CA PHE A 119 -10.76 17.88 -2.18
C PHE A 119 -10.09 16.58 -1.73
N ALA A 120 -10.83 15.48 -1.73
CA ALA A 120 -10.31 14.18 -1.35
C ALA A 120 -9.26 13.69 -2.37
N ALA A 121 -9.52 13.85 -3.66
CA ALA A 121 -8.62 13.38 -4.71
C ALA A 121 -7.27 14.12 -4.66
N ILE A 122 -7.25 15.44 -4.45
CA ILE A 122 -5.97 16.19 -4.37
C ILE A 122 -5.16 15.84 -3.11
N LEU A 123 -5.83 15.54 -1.99
CA LEU A 123 -5.17 15.10 -0.75
C LEU A 123 -4.69 13.64 -0.81
N PHE A 124 -5.44 12.78 -1.49
CA PHE A 124 -5.08 11.36 -1.65
C PHE A 124 -3.97 11.15 -2.68
N ALA A 125 -3.89 12.02 -3.70
CA ALA A 125 -2.97 11.88 -4.82
C ALA A 125 -1.51 11.68 -4.37
N PHE A 126 -1.07 12.32 -3.29
CA PHE A 126 0.27 12.05 -2.78
C PHE A 126 0.42 12.44 -1.31
N HIS A 127 1.04 11.55 -0.52
CA HIS A 127 1.54 11.85 0.82
C HIS A 127 2.96 11.30 0.97
N THR A 128 3.91 12.17 1.29
CA THR A 128 5.36 11.87 1.36
C THR A 128 5.70 10.71 2.32
N ARG A 129 4.96 10.61 3.44
CA ARG A 129 5.13 9.52 4.41
C ARG A 129 4.46 8.20 4.02
N LEU A 130 3.70 8.19 2.92
CA LEU A 130 3.16 6.98 2.26
C LEU A 130 3.93 6.65 0.97
N MET A 131 5.03 7.36 0.68
CA MET A 131 5.63 7.35 -0.66
C MET A 131 6.06 5.96 -1.16
N GLU A 132 6.38 5.04 -0.25
CA GLU A 132 6.87 3.71 -0.59
C GLU A 132 5.88 2.96 -1.49
N VAL A 133 4.58 3.24 -1.35
CA VAL A 133 3.52 2.72 -2.24
C VAL A 133 3.78 3.02 -3.72
N TRP A 134 4.45 4.13 -4.04
CA TRP A 134 4.75 4.52 -5.43
C TRP A 134 6.24 4.40 -5.79
N PHE A 135 7.11 4.32 -4.78
CA PHE A 135 8.56 4.37 -4.94
C PHE A 135 9.25 3.02 -4.71
N ARG A 136 8.58 2.03 -4.11
CA ARG A 136 9.12 0.69 -3.86
C ARG A 136 8.20 -0.36 -4.45
N THR A 137 8.72 -1.15 -5.37
CA THR A 137 7.93 -2.22 -5.99
C THR A 137 7.59 -3.29 -4.96
N ALA A 138 8.44 -3.46 -3.93
CA ALA A 138 8.24 -4.32 -2.77
C ALA A 138 6.96 -4.03 -1.99
N VAL A 139 6.39 -2.83 -2.14
CA VAL A 139 5.18 -2.37 -1.45
C VAL A 139 3.93 -2.51 -2.33
N ILE A 140 4.03 -3.21 -3.47
CA ILE A 140 2.89 -3.49 -4.37
C ILE A 140 1.69 -4.12 -3.66
N TYR A 141 1.94 -4.90 -2.61
CA TYR A 141 0.91 -5.56 -1.80
C TYR A 141 -0.09 -4.58 -1.18
N ASP A 142 0.36 -3.40 -0.73
CA ASP A 142 -0.50 -2.35 -0.18
C ASP A 142 -1.36 -1.70 -1.27
N ALA A 143 -0.76 -1.48 -2.44
CA ALA A 143 -1.47 -0.92 -3.59
C ALA A 143 -2.57 -1.87 -4.09
N LEU A 144 -2.27 -3.17 -4.21
CA LEU A 144 -3.24 -4.21 -4.59
C LEU A 144 -4.33 -4.37 -3.52
N CYS A 145 -3.94 -4.42 -2.23
CA CYS A 145 -4.90 -4.50 -1.13
C CYS A 145 -5.87 -3.31 -1.18
N PHE A 146 -5.36 -2.09 -1.40
CA PHE A 146 -6.21 -0.91 -1.56
C PHE A 146 -7.17 -1.07 -2.74
N THR A 147 -6.67 -1.46 -3.92
CA THR A 147 -7.49 -1.63 -5.13
C THR A 147 -8.68 -2.55 -4.86
N PHE A 148 -8.41 -3.73 -4.30
CA PHE A 148 -9.43 -4.75 -4.14
C PHE A 148 -10.34 -4.51 -2.93
N PHE A 149 -9.82 -3.93 -1.84
CA PHE A 149 -10.60 -3.47 -0.69
C PHE A 149 -11.65 -2.44 -1.11
N TYR A 150 -11.22 -1.37 -1.79
CA TYR A 150 -12.12 -0.30 -2.19
C TYR A 150 -13.00 -0.68 -3.37
N LEU A 151 -12.60 -1.62 -4.24
CA LEU A 151 -13.44 -2.16 -5.30
C LEU A 151 -14.61 -2.93 -4.69
N ALA A 152 -14.34 -3.85 -3.77
CA ALA A 152 -15.37 -4.58 -3.04
C ALA A 152 -16.32 -3.61 -2.30
N ALA A 153 -15.75 -2.61 -1.60
CA ALA A 153 -16.54 -1.59 -0.92
C ALA A 153 -17.42 -0.77 -1.88
N CYS A 154 -16.88 -0.29 -2.99
CA CYS A 154 -17.63 0.48 -3.98
C CYS A 154 -18.74 -0.36 -4.63
N LEU A 155 -18.43 -1.60 -5.00
CA LEU A 155 -19.42 -2.53 -5.55
C LEU A 155 -20.56 -2.79 -4.56
N TYR A 156 -20.26 -2.95 -3.27
CA TYR A 156 -21.25 -3.10 -2.23
C TYR A 156 -22.12 -1.83 -2.07
N ILE A 157 -21.49 -0.68 -1.85
CA ILE A 157 -22.14 0.61 -1.60
C ILE A 157 -23.01 1.02 -2.80
N ALA A 158 -22.50 0.89 -4.02
CA ALA A 158 -23.27 1.24 -5.21
C ALA A 158 -24.45 0.29 -5.49
N ALA A 159 -24.49 -0.91 -4.89
CA ALA A 159 -25.69 -1.76 -4.94
C ALA A 159 -26.72 -1.21 -3.95
N ARG A 160 -26.25 -0.92 -2.73
CA ARG A 160 -27.05 -0.39 -1.65
C ARG A 160 -27.71 0.94 -1.97
N LEU A 161 -27.02 1.85 -2.67
CA LEU A 161 -27.58 3.12 -3.12
C LEU A 161 -28.74 3.00 -4.13
N ARG A 162 -28.92 1.84 -4.77
CA ARG A 162 -30.06 1.59 -5.67
C ARG A 162 -31.23 0.94 -4.94
N ASP A 163 -31.19 0.87 -3.61
CA ASP A 163 -32.06 0.07 -2.74
C ASP A 163 -32.21 -1.39 -3.19
N GLN A 164 -31.23 -1.87 -3.96
CA GLN A 164 -31.18 -3.20 -4.49
C GLN A 164 -30.22 -4.04 -3.66
N GLN A 165 -30.67 -5.23 -3.31
CA GLN A 165 -29.76 -6.28 -2.90
C GLN A 165 -28.85 -6.59 -4.12
N PRO A 166 -27.51 -6.56 -4.01
CA PRO A 166 -26.63 -7.00 -5.09
C PRO A 166 -27.06 -8.39 -5.55
N GLY A 167 -27.36 -8.51 -6.84
CA GLY A 167 -27.64 -9.80 -7.47
C GLY A 167 -26.46 -10.76 -7.34
N VAL A 168 -26.68 -12.01 -7.74
CA VAL A 168 -25.70 -13.10 -7.58
C VAL A 168 -24.33 -12.72 -8.14
N TRP A 169 -24.26 -12.26 -9.40
CA TRP A 169 -23.01 -11.88 -10.05
C TRP A 169 -22.26 -10.74 -9.35
N ARG A 170 -22.99 -9.77 -8.81
CA ARG A 170 -22.38 -8.66 -8.08
C ARG A 170 -21.88 -9.10 -6.70
N SER A 171 -22.60 -10.01 -6.05
CA SER A 171 -22.15 -10.63 -4.80
C SER A 171 -20.89 -11.46 -5.03
N VAL A 172 -20.83 -12.24 -6.11
CA VAL A 172 -19.61 -12.95 -6.53
C VAL A 172 -18.46 -11.97 -6.77
N ALA A 173 -18.68 -10.88 -7.50
CA ALA A 173 -17.65 -9.87 -7.75
C ALA A 173 -17.13 -9.22 -6.44
N ILE A 174 -18.01 -8.95 -5.47
CA ILE A 174 -17.62 -8.45 -4.14
C ILE A 174 -16.76 -9.46 -3.40
N ILE A 175 -17.15 -10.74 -3.40
CA ILE A 175 -16.39 -11.81 -2.74
C ILE A 175 -15.03 -11.99 -3.39
N VAL A 176 -14.97 -12.07 -4.72
CA VAL A 176 -13.70 -12.20 -5.47
C VAL A 176 -12.78 -11.01 -5.20
N ALA A 177 -13.30 -9.79 -5.23
CA ALA A 177 -12.51 -8.61 -4.87
C ALA A 177 -12.07 -8.66 -3.40
N PHE A 178 -12.91 -9.10 -2.46
CA PHE A 178 -12.51 -9.21 -1.07
C PHE A 178 -11.40 -10.25 -0.85
N VAL A 179 -11.52 -11.43 -1.48
CA VAL A 179 -10.49 -12.47 -1.43
C VAL A 179 -9.17 -11.98 -2.04
N ALA A 180 -9.22 -11.31 -3.20
CA ALA A 180 -8.04 -10.70 -3.79
C ALA A 180 -7.38 -9.65 -2.87
N ALA A 181 -8.16 -8.93 -2.07
CA ALA A 181 -7.61 -8.01 -1.07
C ALA A 181 -6.90 -8.77 0.07
N LEU A 182 -7.48 -9.87 0.57
CA LEU A 182 -6.86 -10.73 1.59
C LEU A 182 -5.54 -11.33 1.09
N ASP A 183 -5.52 -11.81 -0.14
CA ASP A 183 -4.34 -12.39 -0.79
C ASP A 183 -3.26 -11.36 -1.16
N ALA A 184 -3.63 -10.08 -1.19
CA ALA A 184 -2.67 -9.00 -1.32
C ALA A 184 -2.04 -8.67 0.03
N LYS A 185 -2.85 -8.40 1.06
CA LYS A 185 -2.36 -7.96 2.37
C LYS A 185 -3.35 -8.16 3.51
N GLU A 186 -2.80 -8.39 4.70
CA GLU A 186 -3.53 -8.58 5.96
C GLU A 186 -4.46 -7.41 6.34
N MET A 187 -4.22 -6.21 5.83
CA MET A 187 -5.09 -5.04 6.07
C MET A 187 -6.53 -5.24 5.60
N ALA A 188 -6.75 -6.13 4.63
CA ALA A 188 -8.06 -6.41 4.09
C ALA A 188 -9.06 -6.97 5.11
N VAL A 189 -8.58 -7.58 6.21
CA VAL A 189 -9.46 -8.10 7.29
C VAL A 189 -10.36 -7.03 7.92
N ALA A 190 -10.04 -5.74 7.72
CA ALA A 190 -10.85 -4.62 8.18
C ALA A 190 -12.12 -4.38 7.34
N LEU A 191 -12.22 -4.91 6.12
CA LEU A 191 -13.34 -4.59 5.20
C LEU A 191 -14.72 -4.96 5.76
N PRO A 192 -14.94 -6.16 6.34
CA PRO A 192 -16.24 -6.53 6.88
C PRO A 192 -16.74 -5.53 7.94
N LEU A 193 -15.84 -5.10 8.82
CA LEU A 193 -16.14 -4.09 9.83
C LEU A 193 -16.39 -2.72 9.19
N ALA A 194 -15.60 -2.30 8.20
CA ALA A 194 -15.87 -1.06 7.48
C ALA A 194 -17.28 -1.05 6.85
N LEU A 195 -17.71 -2.17 6.23
CA LEU A 195 -19.06 -2.29 5.66
C LEU A 195 -20.16 -2.38 6.72
N LEU A 196 -19.88 -2.99 7.88
CA LEU A 196 -20.78 -2.96 9.03
C LEU A 196 -21.03 -1.51 9.49
N PHE A 197 -19.97 -0.72 9.69
CA PHE A 197 -20.10 0.69 10.07
C PHE A 197 -20.77 1.53 8.98
N TYR A 198 -20.59 1.19 7.70
CA TYR A 198 -21.33 1.81 6.61
C TYR A 198 -22.85 1.60 6.77
N GLU A 199 -23.30 0.36 7.02
CA GLU A 199 -24.73 0.08 7.23
C GLU A 199 -25.28 0.74 8.50
N LEU A 200 -24.50 0.75 9.59
CA LEU A 200 -24.94 1.32 10.87
C LEU A 200 -25.01 2.85 10.86
N LEU A 201 -24.06 3.52 10.20
CA LEU A 201 -23.94 4.98 10.26
C LEU A 201 -24.61 5.68 9.08
N LEU A 202 -24.49 5.13 7.87
CA LEU A 202 -24.90 5.83 6.63
C LEU A 202 -26.22 5.32 6.06
N GLN A 203 -26.74 4.18 6.53
CA GLN A 203 -27.97 3.59 6.03
C GLN A 203 -29.05 3.47 7.11
N PRO A 204 -30.34 3.39 6.74
CA PRO A 204 -31.38 2.98 7.67
C PRO A 204 -31.12 1.55 8.17
N PHE A 205 -31.18 1.35 9.49
CA PHE A 205 -30.89 0.06 10.09
C PHE A 205 -31.88 -1.02 9.63
N ARG A 206 -31.35 -2.12 9.09
CA ARG A 206 -32.11 -3.34 8.77
C ARG A 206 -31.20 -4.55 8.95
N TRP A 207 -31.63 -5.51 9.78
CA TRP A 207 -30.87 -6.73 10.08
C TRP A 207 -30.42 -7.50 8.84
N VAL A 208 -31.28 -7.60 7.82
CA VAL A 208 -30.96 -8.28 6.56
C VAL A 208 -29.74 -7.70 5.84
N ASN A 209 -29.46 -6.41 6.02
CA ASN A 209 -28.33 -5.76 5.37
C ASN A 209 -27.01 -6.08 6.08
N LEU A 210 -27.04 -6.54 7.32
CA LEU A 210 -25.85 -6.93 8.09
C LEU A 210 -25.34 -8.32 7.70
N VAL A 211 -26.18 -9.13 7.04
CA VAL A 211 -25.84 -10.50 6.64
C VAL A 211 -24.60 -10.52 5.73
N ARG A 212 -24.44 -9.56 4.83
CA ARG A 212 -23.29 -9.55 3.91
C ARG A 212 -21.96 -9.16 4.59
N PRO A 213 -21.89 -8.05 5.35
CA PRO A 213 -20.75 -7.81 6.23
C PRO A 213 -20.43 -9.02 7.10
N ALA A 214 -21.44 -9.71 7.64
CA ALA A 214 -21.24 -10.93 8.44
C ALA A 214 -20.65 -12.09 7.60
N ILE A 215 -21.16 -12.35 6.39
CA ILE A 215 -20.58 -13.36 5.48
C ILE A 215 -19.12 -13.05 5.18
N LEU A 216 -18.80 -11.80 4.82
CA LEU A 216 -17.41 -11.42 4.58
C LEU A 216 -16.55 -11.58 5.85
N GLY A 217 -17.11 -11.27 7.02
CA GLY A 217 -16.46 -11.50 8.31
C GLY A 217 -16.18 -12.99 8.58
N LEU A 218 -17.12 -13.88 8.26
CA LEU A 218 -16.93 -15.33 8.35
C LEU A 218 -15.88 -15.83 7.36
N LEU A 219 -15.85 -15.28 6.13
CA LEU A 219 -14.84 -15.60 5.14
C LEU A 219 -13.43 -15.20 5.58
N THR A 220 -13.28 -14.21 6.46
CA THR A 220 -11.98 -13.81 7.04
C THR A 220 -11.41 -14.86 8.01
N LEU A 221 -12.25 -15.66 8.67
CA LEU A 221 -11.81 -16.61 9.69
C LEU A 221 -10.81 -17.66 9.17
N PRO A 222 -11.06 -18.37 8.06
CA PRO A 222 -10.09 -19.34 7.54
C PRO A 222 -8.78 -18.68 7.07
N TYR A 223 -8.83 -17.45 6.54
CA TYR A 223 -7.63 -16.67 6.22
C TYR A 223 -6.79 -16.43 7.48
N VAL A 224 -7.41 -15.90 8.55
CA VAL A 224 -6.70 -15.62 9.80
C VAL A 224 -6.13 -16.90 10.40
N ALA A 225 -6.90 -17.98 10.45
CA ALA A 225 -6.45 -19.27 10.95
C ALA A 225 -5.23 -19.80 10.19
N ALA A 226 -5.25 -19.73 8.85
CA ALA A 226 -4.14 -20.17 8.00
C ALA A 226 -2.86 -19.33 8.21
N LYS A 227 -2.99 -18.06 8.60
CA LYS A 227 -1.84 -17.17 8.86
C LYS A 227 -1.30 -17.23 10.28
N THR A 228 -2.09 -17.70 11.24
CA THR A 228 -1.72 -17.67 12.67
C THR A 228 -1.46 -19.04 13.27
N LEU A 229 -1.92 -20.12 12.63
CA LEU A 229 -1.79 -21.49 13.13
C LEU A 229 -0.85 -22.34 12.26
N GLY A 230 -0.18 -23.31 12.88
CA GLY A 230 0.67 -24.30 12.19
C GLY A 230 2.15 -23.93 12.11
N ALA A 231 2.96 -24.88 11.60
CA ALA A 231 4.42 -24.77 11.55
C ALA A 231 4.94 -23.70 10.58
N HIS A 232 4.09 -23.22 9.67
CA HIS A 232 4.42 -22.18 8.67
C HIS A 232 3.61 -20.89 8.91
N ALA A 233 3.05 -20.72 10.12
CA ALA A 233 2.30 -19.52 10.46
C ALA A 233 3.15 -18.26 10.25
N LEU A 234 2.52 -17.23 9.68
CA LEU A 234 3.16 -15.95 9.42
C LEU A 234 3.64 -15.30 10.74
N THR A 235 2.94 -15.55 11.84
CA THR A 235 3.25 -15.08 13.19
C THR A 235 4.57 -15.61 13.76
N ILE A 236 5.17 -16.67 13.18
CA ILE A 236 6.50 -17.16 13.57
C ILE A 236 7.57 -16.14 13.14
N ASN A 237 7.35 -15.45 12.01
CA ASN A 237 8.25 -14.42 11.53
C ASN A 237 8.24 -13.22 12.51
N PRO A 238 9.41 -12.80 13.05
CA PRO A 238 9.51 -11.67 13.98
C PRO A 238 8.83 -10.39 13.48
N TRP A 239 8.84 -10.15 12.16
CA TRP A 239 8.20 -8.97 11.55
C TRP A 239 6.66 -9.00 11.57
N TYR A 240 6.05 -10.12 11.93
CA TYR A 240 4.61 -10.32 12.01
C TYR A 240 4.15 -10.82 13.39
N GLN A 241 5.06 -10.87 14.37
CA GLN A 241 4.70 -11.21 15.74
C GLN A 241 3.80 -10.14 16.33
N GLN A 242 2.61 -10.54 16.79
CA GLN A 242 1.60 -9.64 17.32
C GLN A 242 1.74 -9.52 18.83
N GLU A 243 1.83 -8.29 19.32
CA GLU A 243 1.86 -7.99 20.75
C GLU A 243 0.60 -7.23 21.17
N TYR A 244 -0.34 -7.94 21.77
CA TYR A 244 -1.59 -7.37 22.24
C TYR A 244 -1.43 -6.71 23.60
N SER A 245 -1.10 -5.42 23.62
CA SER A 245 -1.11 -4.61 24.84
C SER A 245 -1.53 -3.17 24.55
N PHE A 246 -2.05 -2.48 25.57
CA PHE A 246 -2.37 -1.05 25.46
C PHE A 246 -1.11 -0.21 25.22
N ALA A 247 0.02 -0.60 25.81
CA ALA A 247 1.30 0.07 25.60
C ALA A 247 1.74 -0.02 24.13
N ARG A 248 1.72 -1.23 23.54
CA ARG A 248 2.01 -1.43 22.12
C ARG A 248 1.05 -0.62 21.24
N PHE A 249 -0.24 -0.64 21.55
CA PHE A 249 -1.24 0.15 20.81
C PHE A 249 -0.90 1.66 20.80
N VAL A 250 -0.66 2.26 21.96
CA VAL A 250 -0.33 3.70 22.07
C VAL A 250 0.97 4.03 21.36
N GLU A 251 1.98 3.19 21.51
CA GLU A 251 3.28 3.34 20.85
C GLU A 251 3.14 3.27 19.32
N ARG A 252 2.40 2.29 18.79
CA ARG A 252 2.18 2.15 17.34
C ARG A 252 1.39 3.33 16.78
N TRP A 253 0.33 3.77 17.46
CA TRP A 253 -0.41 4.97 17.05
C TRP A 253 0.44 6.23 17.13
N SER A 254 1.30 6.36 18.15
CA SER A 254 2.28 7.46 18.25
C SER A 254 3.18 7.52 17.01
N GLU A 255 3.74 6.38 16.60
CA GLU A 255 4.58 6.29 15.41
C GLU A 255 3.82 6.62 14.12
N TYR A 256 2.65 6.01 13.92
CA TYR A 256 1.84 6.22 12.73
C TYR A 256 1.32 7.64 12.61
N LEU A 257 0.91 8.27 13.72
CA LEU A 257 0.52 9.68 13.72
C LEU A 257 1.71 10.60 13.49
N GLY A 258 2.89 10.29 14.05
CA GLY A 258 4.11 11.04 13.75
C GLY A 258 4.50 10.93 12.28
N HIS A 259 4.30 9.77 11.66
CA HIS A 259 4.40 9.63 10.21
C HIS A 259 3.34 10.48 9.49
N LEU A 260 2.06 10.37 9.78
CA LEU A 260 1.03 11.14 9.04
C LEU A 260 1.21 12.66 9.17
N PHE A 261 1.57 13.15 10.36
CA PHE A 261 1.69 14.59 10.63
C PHE A 261 3.11 15.14 10.45
N ILE A 262 4.05 14.33 9.94
CA ILE A 262 5.46 14.69 9.71
C ILE A 262 6.04 15.31 11.00
N GLN A 263 5.86 14.61 12.11
CA GLN A 263 6.37 15.02 13.42
C GLN A 263 7.57 14.16 13.82
N PRO A 264 8.52 14.72 14.61
CA PRO A 264 9.52 13.93 15.29
C PRO A 264 8.85 12.83 16.13
N LEU A 265 9.45 11.64 16.12
CA LEU A 265 8.98 10.51 16.91
C LEU A 265 9.72 10.42 18.26
N PRO A 266 9.06 9.94 19.33
CA PRO A 266 7.65 9.57 19.43
C PRO A 266 6.72 10.78 19.68
N VAL A 267 5.49 10.71 19.17
CA VAL A 267 4.39 11.63 19.53
C VAL A 267 3.86 11.27 20.93
N SER A 268 3.53 12.26 21.77
CA SER A 268 3.07 11.97 23.13
C SER A 268 1.73 11.22 23.15
N GLY A 269 1.50 10.37 24.16
CA GLY A 269 0.23 9.63 24.31
C GLY A 269 -0.99 10.55 24.43
N MET A 270 -0.83 11.75 25.02
CA MET A 270 -1.87 12.78 25.03
C MET A 270 -2.19 13.28 23.62
N ALA A 271 -1.18 13.53 22.78
CA ALA A 271 -1.40 13.93 21.40
C ALA A 271 -2.07 12.81 20.59
N VAL A 272 -1.73 11.54 20.82
CA VAL A 272 -2.45 10.40 20.23
C VAL A 272 -3.93 10.42 20.62
N ALA A 273 -4.22 10.55 21.92
CA ALA A 273 -5.59 10.61 22.41
C ALA A 273 -6.37 11.78 21.80
N LEU A 274 -5.78 12.98 21.75
CA LEU A 274 -6.42 14.15 21.15
C LEU A 274 -6.66 13.96 19.65
N LEU A 275 -5.68 13.44 18.90
CA LEU A 275 -5.79 13.23 17.45
C LEU A 275 -6.82 12.16 17.07
N LEU A 276 -7.14 11.24 17.97
CA LEU A 276 -8.22 10.26 17.76
C LEU A 276 -9.57 10.73 18.29
N MET A 277 -9.61 11.32 19.49
CA MET A 277 -10.87 11.65 20.16
C MET A 277 -11.47 12.97 19.68
N VAL A 278 -10.66 13.99 19.36
CA VAL A 278 -11.20 15.28 18.89
C VAL A 278 -11.96 15.13 17.57
N PRO A 279 -11.46 14.42 16.54
CA PRO A 279 -12.24 14.18 15.33
C PRO A 279 -13.53 13.38 15.58
N LEU A 280 -13.52 12.41 16.50
CA LEU A 280 -14.73 11.68 16.87
C LEU A 280 -15.77 12.59 17.53
N LEU A 281 -15.35 13.37 18.52
CA LEU A 281 -16.20 14.32 19.23
C LEU A 281 -16.75 15.38 18.26
N LEU A 282 -15.92 15.92 17.39
CA LEU A 282 -16.34 16.88 16.37
C LEU A 282 -17.39 16.28 15.42
N ALA A 283 -17.18 15.04 14.97
CA ALA A 283 -18.15 14.34 14.12
C ALA A 283 -19.50 14.14 14.82
N ALA A 284 -19.48 13.81 16.12
CA ALA A 284 -20.67 13.64 16.95
C ALA A 284 -21.41 14.97 17.20
N VAL A 285 -20.67 16.03 17.57
CA VAL A 285 -21.23 17.38 17.80
C VAL A 285 -21.87 17.93 16.52
N LEU A 286 -21.19 17.78 15.39
CA LEU A 286 -21.71 18.19 14.07
C LEU A 286 -22.81 17.23 13.55
N ARG A 287 -23.09 16.14 14.27
CA ARG A 287 -24.06 15.09 13.91
C ARG A 287 -23.85 14.57 12.47
N SER A 288 -22.60 14.57 12.01
CA SER A 288 -22.26 14.21 10.65
C SER A 288 -21.93 12.73 10.56
N ARG A 289 -22.89 11.97 10.02
CA ARG A 289 -22.74 10.53 9.80
C ARG A 289 -21.57 10.20 8.87
N THR A 290 -21.31 11.06 7.88
CA THR A 290 -20.15 10.94 6.99
C THR A 290 -18.83 11.09 7.73
N LEU A 291 -18.72 12.05 8.67
CA LEU A 291 -17.52 12.21 9.48
C LEU A 291 -17.33 11.06 10.47
N LEU A 292 -18.42 10.57 11.08
CA LEU A 292 -18.37 9.38 11.95
C LEU A 292 -17.91 8.15 11.18
N PHE A 293 -18.40 7.95 9.95
CA PHE A 293 -17.97 6.85 9.10
C PHE A 293 -16.51 6.99 8.64
N ALA A 294 -16.08 8.20 8.27
CA ALA A 294 -14.69 8.44 7.89
C ALA A 294 -13.73 8.16 9.06
N TRP A 295 -14.15 8.52 10.28
CA TRP A 295 -13.43 8.21 11.52
C TRP A 295 -13.42 6.71 11.85
N SER A 296 -14.53 6.00 11.69
CA SER A 296 -14.53 4.56 11.92
C SER A 296 -13.64 3.85 10.90
N LEU A 297 -13.67 4.28 9.63
CA LEU A 297 -12.83 3.74 8.58
C LEU A 297 -11.34 3.92 8.89
N LEU A 298 -10.88 5.13 9.23
CA LEU A 298 -9.45 5.35 9.55
C LEU A 298 -8.99 4.54 10.77
N PHE A 299 -9.87 4.38 11.77
CA PHE A 299 -9.51 3.67 12.99
C PHE A 299 -9.42 2.16 12.75
N ILE A 300 -10.50 1.56 12.22
CA ILE A 300 -10.63 0.12 12.03
C ILE A 300 -9.59 -0.40 11.04
N SER A 301 -9.36 0.33 9.95
CA SER A 301 -8.37 -0.08 8.95
C SER A 301 -6.93 0.17 9.41
N THR A 302 -6.67 0.75 10.58
CA THR A 302 -5.32 0.81 11.16
C THR A 302 -5.09 -0.32 12.19
N LEU A 303 -6.16 -0.89 12.76
CA LEU A 303 -6.05 -1.92 13.80
C LEU A 303 -5.18 -3.14 13.42
N PRO A 304 -5.23 -3.70 12.19
CA PRO A 304 -4.44 -4.89 11.87
C PRO A 304 -2.92 -4.68 12.00
N VAL A 305 -2.43 -3.45 11.88
CA VAL A 305 -1.01 -3.08 12.04
C VAL A 305 -0.69 -2.38 13.35
N ALA A 306 -1.70 -2.11 14.19
CA ALA A 306 -1.52 -1.44 15.48
C ALA A 306 -0.86 -2.32 16.56
N PHE A 307 -0.69 -3.62 16.28
CA PHE A 307 -0.09 -4.60 17.20
C PHE A 307 1.13 -5.32 16.60
N LEU A 308 1.55 -4.93 15.39
CA LEU A 308 2.75 -5.45 14.73
C LEU A 308 3.98 -4.61 15.10
N PRO A 309 5.20 -5.10 14.85
CA PRO A 309 6.41 -4.28 14.92
C PRO A 309 6.34 -3.07 13.97
N SER A 310 7.19 -2.07 14.23
CA SER A 310 7.22 -0.83 13.44
C SER A 310 7.39 -1.09 11.95
N ARG A 311 6.63 -0.36 11.16
CA ARG A 311 6.71 -0.31 9.70
C ARG A 311 6.62 1.13 9.24
N GLY A 312 7.14 1.40 8.05
CA GLY A 312 7.01 2.71 7.41
C GLY A 312 5.53 3.10 7.23
N GLY A 313 5.29 4.40 7.02
CA GLY A 313 3.94 4.95 6.97
C GLY A 313 3.04 4.35 5.88
N PHE A 314 3.62 3.72 4.85
CA PHE A 314 2.89 3.07 3.76
C PHE A 314 1.81 2.06 4.21
N VAL A 315 1.95 1.44 5.39
CA VAL A 315 0.95 0.51 5.93
C VAL A 315 -0.40 1.18 6.22
N LEU A 316 -0.40 2.51 6.33
CA LEU A 316 -1.59 3.33 6.52
C LEU A 316 -2.30 3.64 5.20
N PHE A 317 -1.86 3.10 4.06
CA PHE A 317 -2.44 3.48 2.75
C PHE A 317 -3.93 3.18 2.64
N VAL A 318 -4.41 2.07 3.21
CA VAL A 318 -5.84 1.78 3.32
C VAL A 318 -6.52 2.76 4.27
N SER A 319 -5.96 3.02 5.46
CA SER A 319 -6.59 3.93 6.43
C SER A 319 -6.52 5.40 6.06
N TRP A 320 -5.60 5.78 5.18
CA TRP A 320 -5.43 7.13 4.64
C TRP A 320 -6.70 7.63 3.96
N ALA A 321 -7.45 6.74 3.31
CA ALA A 321 -8.73 7.08 2.72
C ALA A 321 -9.76 7.57 3.77
N GLY A 322 -9.72 7.08 5.00
CA GLY A 322 -10.56 7.58 6.10
C GLY A 322 -10.14 8.99 6.55
N TRP A 323 -8.84 9.22 6.72
CA TRP A 323 -8.29 10.56 7.02
C TRP A 323 -8.67 11.58 5.95
N VAL A 324 -8.45 11.25 4.69
CA VAL A 324 -8.72 12.15 3.56
C VAL A 324 -10.22 12.42 3.41
N LEU A 325 -11.06 11.39 3.52
CA LEU A 325 -12.52 11.56 3.48
C LEU A 325 -12.99 12.48 4.62
N TYR A 326 -12.46 12.29 5.83
CA TYR A 326 -12.81 13.12 6.99
C TYR A 326 -12.47 14.59 6.71
N THR A 327 -11.22 14.87 6.32
CA THR A 327 -10.76 16.24 6.02
C THR A 327 -11.55 16.88 4.88
N ALA A 328 -11.78 16.16 3.79
CA ALA A 328 -12.51 16.67 2.63
C ALA A 328 -13.98 16.97 2.95
N ALA A 329 -14.65 16.08 3.69
CA ALA A 329 -16.04 16.26 4.10
C ALA A 329 -16.18 17.43 5.10
N LEU A 330 -15.23 17.58 6.04
CA LEU A 330 -15.21 18.69 6.98
C LEU A 330 -14.99 20.04 6.26
N ALA A 331 -14.10 20.08 5.27
CA ALA A 331 -13.87 21.28 4.45
C ALA A 331 -15.13 21.69 3.67
N ASP A 332 -15.84 20.73 3.05
CA ASP A 332 -17.10 21.02 2.36
C ASP A 332 -18.19 21.49 3.33
N LEU A 333 -18.28 20.86 4.52
CA LEU A 333 -19.22 21.26 5.55
C LEU A 333 -18.97 22.70 5.99
N ALA A 334 -17.72 23.06 6.30
CA ALA A 334 -17.33 24.42 6.66
C ALA A 334 -17.74 25.42 5.56
N LEU A 335 -17.44 25.13 4.29
CA LEU A 335 -17.84 25.97 3.16
C LEU A 335 -19.36 26.16 3.07
N THR A 336 -20.13 25.10 3.28
CA THR A 336 -21.61 25.18 3.25
C THR A 336 -22.18 25.99 4.40
N THR A 337 -21.51 26.03 5.55
CA THR A 337 -21.89 26.85 6.70
C THR A 337 -21.57 28.33 6.47
N PHE A 338 -20.41 28.66 5.90
CA PHE A 338 -19.97 30.04 5.70
C PHE A 338 -20.74 30.80 4.62
N THR A 339 -21.21 30.15 3.56
CA THR A 339 -21.93 30.85 2.49
C THR A 339 -23.06 30.03 1.87
N ARG A 340 -24.27 30.61 1.91
CA ARG A 340 -25.47 30.05 1.26
C ARG A 340 -25.58 30.41 -0.22
N ASN A 341 -24.81 31.41 -0.69
CA ASN A 341 -24.85 31.83 -2.10
C ASN A 341 -24.14 30.81 -2.99
N PRO A 342 -24.83 30.20 -3.98
CA PRO A 342 -24.24 29.15 -4.83
C PRO A 342 -23.00 29.59 -5.61
N ARG A 343 -22.93 30.86 -6.05
CA ARG A 343 -21.78 31.40 -6.78
C ARG A 343 -20.57 31.57 -5.88
N HIS A 344 -20.75 32.21 -4.73
CA HIS A 344 -19.66 32.37 -3.73
C HIS A 344 -19.16 31.02 -3.24
N ARG A 345 -20.06 30.06 -3.00
CA ARG A 345 -19.68 28.70 -2.62
C ARG A 345 -18.83 28.00 -3.69
N ARG A 346 -19.17 28.17 -4.97
CA ARG A 346 -18.40 27.59 -6.08
C ARG A 346 -17.00 28.20 -6.16
N LEU A 347 -16.89 29.52 -6.03
CA LEU A 347 -15.60 30.23 -6.01
C LEU A 347 -14.76 29.83 -4.78
N ALA A 348 -15.36 29.80 -3.60
CA ALA A 348 -14.71 29.38 -2.37
C ALA A 348 -14.24 27.92 -2.45
N ALA A 349 -15.01 27.04 -3.09
CA ALA A 349 -14.59 25.65 -3.31
C ALA A 349 -13.38 25.56 -4.24
N VAL A 350 -13.32 26.34 -5.32
CA VAL A 350 -12.13 26.41 -6.19
C VAL A 350 -10.93 26.93 -5.40
N ALA A 351 -11.11 27.98 -4.59
CA ALA A 351 -10.05 28.52 -3.74
C ALA A 351 -9.56 27.46 -2.72
N VAL A 352 -10.46 26.76 -2.04
CA VAL A 352 -10.09 25.68 -1.10
C VAL A 352 -9.37 24.54 -1.83
N PHE A 353 -9.82 24.12 -3.00
CA PHE A 353 -9.13 23.10 -3.79
C PHE A 353 -7.69 23.51 -4.11
N ILE A 354 -7.48 24.74 -4.59
CA ILE A 354 -6.16 25.29 -4.90
C ILE A 354 -5.30 25.40 -3.64
N LEU A 355 -5.87 25.89 -2.53
CA LEU A 355 -5.17 26.05 -1.26
C LEU A 355 -4.77 24.70 -0.66
N LEU A 356 -5.65 23.69 -0.71
CA LEU A 356 -5.34 22.32 -0.30
C LEU A 356 -4.18 21.77 -1.13
N GLY A 357 -4.27 21.81 -2.47
CA GLY A 357 -3.20 21.34 -3.34
C GLY A 357 -1.88 22.07 -3.12
N TRP A 358 -1.91 23.40 -2.99
CA TRP A 358 -0.70 24.21 -2.79
C TRP A 358 -0.07 24.00 -1.41
N ARG A 359 -0.84 24.11 -0.33
CA ARG A 359 -0.31 24.00 1.04
C ARG A 359 0.13 22.58 1.33
N PHE A 360 -0.69 21.60 0.98
CA PHE A 360 -0.38 20.19 1.16
C PHE A 360 0.81 19.78 0.27
N GLY A 361 0.85 20.25 -0.98
CA GLY A 361 1.98 20.05 -1.87
C GLY A 361 3.28 20.66 -1.35
N LYS A 362 3.24 21.85 -0.76
CA LYS A 362 4.41 22.47 -0.11
C LYS A 362 4.92 21.63 1.06
N ILE A 363 4.04 21.12 1.91
CA ILE A 363 4.41 20.25 3.03
C ILE A 363 5.11 18.99 2.50
N ASN A 364 4.51 18.33 1.50
CA ASN A 364 5.09 17.15 0.87
C ASN A 364 6.45 17.41 0.23
N LEU A 365 6.59 18.51 -0.51
CA LEU A 365 7.87 18.90 -1.14
C LEU A 365 8.94 19.23 -0.10
N HIS A 366 8.57 19.90 0.99
CA HIS A 366 9.49 20.28 2.04
C HIS A 366 10.07 19.03 2.72
N ASP A 367 9.22 18.10 3.13
CA ASP A 367 9.66 16.82 3.70
C ASP A 367 10.48 15.99 2.69
N GLN A 368 10.07 15.95 1.41
CA GLN A 368 10.84 15.29 0.35
C GLN A 368 12.27 15.82 0.20
N ARG A 369 12.47 17.13 0.39
CA ARG A 369 13.78 17.78 0.24
C ARG A 369 14.65 17.68 1.48
N LEU A 370 14.06 17.72 2.67
CA LEU A 370 14.81 17.74 3.93
C LEU A 370 15.11 16.36 4.50
N GLY A 371 14.24 15.38 4.27
CA GLY A 371 14.43 14.04 4.83
C GLY A 371 15.57 13.29 4.13
N ASN A 372 16.52 12.76 4.90
CA ASN A 372 17.44 11.75 4.39
C ASN A 372 16.65 10.48 4.01
N ARG A 373 16.79 10.06 2.76
CA ARG A 373 16.06 8.91 2.18
C ARG A 373 17.01 7.81 1.72
N GLU A 374 18.16 7.66 2.38
CA GLU A 374 19.09 6.57 2.07
C GLU A 374 18.42 5.20 2.21
N TRP A 375 17.48 5.03 3.14
CA TRP A 375 16.67 3.83 3.28
C TRP A 375 15.85 3.48 2.01
N LEU A 376 15.58 4.47 1.13
CA LEU A 376 14.84 4.27 -0.12
C LEU A 376 15.77 4.07 -1.33
N TYR A 377 16.89 4.80 -1.36
CA TYR A 377 17.77 4.85 -2.54
C TYR A 377 19.04 4.00 -2.40
N GLY A 378 19.50 3.74 -1.18
CA GLY A 378 20.72 2.99 -0.89
C GLY A 378 20.59 1.54 -1.34
N ASP A 379 19.57 0.84 -0.85
CA ASP A 379 19.30 -0.56 -1.23
C ASP A 379 19.13 -0.73 -2.74
N ALA A 380 18.41 0.20 -3.38
CA ALA A 380 18.23 0.17 -4.83
C ALA A 380 19.55 0.39 -5.58
N ARG A 381 20.42 1.28 -5.08
CA ARG A 381 21.75 1.54 -5.66
C ARG A 381 22.67 0.33 -5.49
N ASP A 382 22.64 -0.34 -4.34
CA ASP A 382 23.44 -1.55 -4.09
C ASP A 382 23.05 -2.66 -5.06
N VAL A 383 21.74 -2.91 -5.19
CA VAL A 383 21.20 -3.91 -6.12
C VAL A 383 21.52 -3.55 -7.57
N GLU A 384 21.38 -2.28 -7.97
CA GLU A 384 21.73 -1.82 -9.32
C GLU A 384 23.24 -2.00 -9.61
N THR A 385 24.10 -1.61 -8.67
CA THR A 385 25.55 -1.69 -8.81
C THR A 385 26.01 -3.13 -8.95
N PHE A 386 25.46 -4.04 -8.15
CA PHE A 386 25.73 -5.46 -8.24
C PHE A 386 25.18 -6.07 -9.54
N SER A 387 23.95 -5.70 -9.94
CA SER A 387 23.31 -6.20 -11.16
C SER A 387 24.05 -5.84 -12.45
N LYS A 388 24.82 -4.74 -12.44
CA LYS A 388 25.62 -4.29 -13.59
C LYS A 388 26.97 -5.03 -13.73
N GLN A 389 27.37 -5.80 -12.72
CA GLN A 389 28.59 -6.58 -12.77
C GLN A 389 28.42 -7.78 -13.72
N ASN A 390 29.48 -8.14 -14.43
CA ASN A 390 29.45 -9.27 -15.35
C ASN A 390 29.85 -10.57 -14.64
N PHE A 391 28.86 -11.26 -14.07
CA PHE A 391 29.06 -12.57 -13.46
C PHE A 391 28.65 -13.70 -14.41
N PRO A 392 29.35 -14.84 -14.40
CA PRO A 392 28.92 -16.01 -15.15
C PRO A 392 27.55 -16.54 -14.70
N HIS A 393 26.75 -17.01 -15.64
CA HIS A 393 25.36 -17.45 -15.42
C HIS A 393 25.21 -18.97 -15.24
N SER A 394 26.32 -19.70 -15.10
CA SER A 394 26.35 -21.15 -14.95
C SER A 394 27.47 -21.59 -14.00
N GLY A 395 27.25 -22.72 -13.32
CA GLY A 395 28.23 -23.33 -12.42
C GLY A 395 28.06 -22.91 -10.95
N SER A 396 29.16 -22.91 -10.21
CA SER A 396 29.19 -22.53 -8.80
C SER A 396 30.09 -21.31 -8.61
N LEU A 397 29.55 -20.27 -7.97
CA LEU A 397 30.25 -19.03 -7.66
C LEU A 397 30.46 -18.94 -6.15
N LEU A 398 31.69 -18.60 -5.73
CA LEU A 398 32.01 -18.28 -4.34
C LEU A 398 32.39 -16.80 -4.23
N PHE A 399 31.73 -16.08 -3.33
CA PHE A 399 32.11 -14.74 -2.91
C PHE A 399 32.89 -14.82 -1.59
N LEU A 400 34.17 -14.44 -1.63
CA LEU A 400 35.01 -14.29 -0.44
C LEU A 400 34.53 -13.10 0.40
N GLU A 401 34.36 -11.97 -0.28
CA GLU A 401 33.76 -10.74 0.24
C GLU A 401 32.76 -10.21 -0.77
N ASP A 402 31.78 -9.45 -0.29
CA ASP A 402 30.77 -8.76 -1.08
C ASP A 402 30.17 -7.58 -0.28
N GLY A 403 29.52 -6.65 -0.97
CA GLY A 403 28.94 -5.44 -0.35
C GLY A 403 27.67 -5.64 0.48
N PHE A 404 27.17 -6.87 0.65
CA PHE A 404 25.88 -7.16 1.32
C PHE A 404 26.07 -7.69 2.75
N GLY A 405 25.01 -7.64 3.56
CA GLY A 405 25.04 -8.12 4.95
C GLY A 405 25.19 -9.64 5.08
N THR A 406 25.49 -10.14 6.30
CA THR A 406 25.69 -11.58 6.57
C THR A 406 24.43 -12.42 6.44
N ASP A 407 23.24 -11.87 6.69
CA ASP A 407 21.97 -12.60 6.66
C ASP A 407 21.09 -12.19 5.45
N GLU A 408 21.73 -12.08 4.29
CA GLU A 408 21.09 -11.54 3.09
C GLU A 408 21.32 -12.43 1.87
N TRP A 409 20.24 -12.73 1.14
CA TRP A 409 20.27 -13.62 -0.02
C TRP A 409 20.23 -12.87 -1.36
N THR A 410 20.33 -11.54 -1.32
CA THR A 410 20.24 -10.65 -2.49
C THR A 410 21.19 -11.02 -3.63
N PRO A 411 22.49 -11.31 -3.40
CA PRO A 411 23.37 -11.77 -4.48
C PRO A 411 22.89 -13.03 -5.20
N LEU A 412 22.43 -14.03 -4.44
CA LEU A 412 21.84 -15.27 -4.98
C LEU A 412 20.61 -14.96 -5.84
N PHE A 413 19.70 -14.13 -5.31
CA PHE A 413 18.47 -13.77 -6.00
C PHE A 413 18.75 -13.06 -7.32
N ILE A 414 19.61 -12.03 -7.33
CA ILE A 414 19.98 -11.29 -8.54
C ILE A 414 20.53 -12.26 -9.59
N LEU A 415 21.56 -13.05 -9.23
CA LEU A 415 22.26 -13.90 -10.19
C LEU A 415 21.34 -14.97 -10.79
N ARG A 416 20.47 -15.59 -9.97
CA ARG A 416 19.49 -16.58 -10.45
C ARG A 416 18.39 -15.95 -11.30
N LEU A 417 17.92 -14.75 -10.96
CA LEU A 417 16.91 -14.04 -11.73
C LEU A 417 17.46 -13.56 -13.09
N GLN A 418 18.67 -13.00 -13.13
CA GLN A 418 19.33 -12.55 -14.36
C GLN A 418 19.63 -13.72 -15.30
N SER A 419 20.18 -14.81 -14.76
CA SER A 419 20.49 -16.03 -15.53
C SER A 419 19.25 -16.86 -15.88
N LYS A 420 18.13 -16.63 -15.18
CA LYS A 420 16.95 -17.51 -15.17
C LYS A 420 17.32 -18.97 -14.85
N ASN A 421 18.38 -19.17 -14.06
CA ASN A 421 18.89 -20.49 -13.72
C ASN A 421 18.72 -20.75 -12.21
N ALA A 422 17.72 -21.56 -11.86
CA ALA A 422 17.43 -21.89 -10.47
C ALA A 422 18.48 -22.83 -9.83
N THR A 423 19.33 -23.49 -10.63
CA THR A 423 20.36 -24.41 -10.14
C THR A 423 21.72 -23.75 -9.95
N LEU A 424 21.89 -22.48 -10.34
CA LEU A 424 23.12 -21.71 -10.14
C LEU A 424 23.47 -21.67 -8.65
N VAL A 425 24.66 -22.14 -8.28
CA VAL A 425 25.13 -22.12 -6.90
C VAL A 425 25.85 -20.79 -6.66
N VAL A 426 25.41 -20.06 -5.63
CA VAL A 426 26.01 -18.79 -5.24
C VAL A 426 26.23 -18.84 -3.74
N ASP A 427 27.48 -19.09 -3.36
CA ASP A 427 27.88 -19.19 -1.97
C ASP A 427 28.69 -17.95 -1.56
N ARG A 428 28.56 -17.59 -0.29
CA ARG A 428 29.22 -16.43 0.30
C ARG A 428 29.92 -16.93 1.56
N VAL A 429 31.23 -16.72 1.66
CA VAL A 429 32.04 -17.22 2.80
C VAL A 429 31.44 -16.78 4.14
N LYS A 430 30.90 -15.56 4.20
CA LYS A 430 30.26 -15.02 5.39
C LYS A 430 28.95 -15.70 5.82
N MET A 431 28.32 -16.49 4.94
CA MET A 431 27.10 -17.28 5.21
C MET A 431 27.38 -18.76 5.48
N MET A 432 28.63 -19.20 5.36
CA MET A 432 29.02 -20.60 5.50
C MET A 432 29.47 -20.91 6.93
N ASN A 433 29.00 -22.02 7.48
CA ASN A 433 29.45 -22.55 8.76
C ASN A 433 29.67 -24.08 8.67
N PRO A 434 30.92 -24.59 8.78
CA PRO A 434 32.17 -23.84 8.98
C PRO A 434 32.56 -23.03 7.74
N LYS A 435 33.36 -21.98 7.95
CA LYS A 435 33.96 -21.23 6.82
C LYS A 435 34.86 -22.17 6.01
N PRO A 436 34.83 -22.12 4.67
CA PRO A 436 35.67 -22.97 3.84
C PRO A 436 37.15 -22.67 4.11
N THR A 437 37.95 -23.71 4.35
CA THR A 437 39.41 -23.62 4.51
C THR A 437 40.16 -23.56 3.18
N THR A 438 39.53 -24.00 2.09
CA THR A 438 40.06 -23.90 0.72
C THR A 438 38.96 -23.48 -0.25
N GLN A 439 39.33 -22.88 -1.37
CA GLN A 439 38.40 -22.50 -2.45
C GLN A 439 38.21 -23.65 -3.46
N HIS A 440 38.83 -24.82 -3.19
CA HIS A 440 38.74 -26.01 -4.03
C HIS A 440 37.28 -26.47 -4.14
N GLY A 441 36.78 -26.57 -5.38
CA GLY A 441 35.39 -26.94 -5.69
C GLY A 441 34.58 -25.81 -6.34
N TYR A 442 35.06 -24.56 -6.28
CA TYR A 442 34.44 -23.45 -6.99
C TYR A 442 35.25 -23.07 -8.24
N PRO A 443 34.70 -23.21 -9.45
CA PRO A 443 35.38 -22.78 -10.69
C PRO A 443 35.53 -21.26 -10.80
N LEU A 444 34.72 -20.52 -10.02
CA LEU A 444 34.59 -19.07 -10.08
C LEU A 444 34.59 -18.50 -8.67
N VAL A 445 35.66 -17.79 -8.32
CA VAL A 445 35.79 -17.12 -7.02
C VAL A 445 35.89 -15.63 -7.24
N PHE A 446 35.14 -14.85 -6.46
CA PHE A 446 35.10 -13.40 -6.51
C PHE A 446 35.39 -12.81 -5.13
N THR A 447 36.07 -11.67 -5.11
CA THR A 447 36.24 -10.81 -3.92
C THR A 447 35.67 -9.42 -4.21
N TYR A 448 35.40 -8.65 -3.16
CA TYR A 448 34.89 -7.29 -3.24
C TYR A 448 35.83 -6.33 -2.52
N GLU A 449 36.50 -5.47 -3.29
CA GLU A 449 37.50 -4.52 -2.82
C GLU A 449 37.26 -3.17 -3.50
N ASP A 450 37.36 -2.08 -2.74
CA ASP A 450 37.20 -0.70 -3.22
C ASP A 450 35.93 -0.45 -4.06
N GLY A 451 34.82 -1.11 -3.69
CA GLY A 451 33.54 -0.95 -4.40
C GLY A 451 33.43 -1.78 -5.69
N THR A 452 34.37 -2.67 -5.97
CA THR A 452 34.42 -3.45 -7.22
C THR A 452 34.55 -4.95 -6.98
N TYR A 453 33.88 -5.75 -7.81
CA TYR A 453 34.00 -7.19 -7.80
C TYR A 453 35.14 -7.65 -8.71
N ARG A 454 36.04 -8.48 -8.18
CA ARG A 454 37.19 -8.99 -8.91
C ARG A 454 37.23 -10.51 -8.83
N ARG A 455 37.52 -11.15 -9.96
CA ARG A 455 37.74 -12.60 -10.01
C ARG A 455 39.11 -12.94 -9.43
N VAL A 456 39.15 -13.91 -8.52
CA VAL A 456 40.37 -14.43 -7.91
C VAL A 456 40.61 -15.84 -8.45
N LYS A 457 41.88 -16.26 -8.51
CA LYS A 457 42.20 -17.65 -8.83
C LYS A 457 41.86 -18.52 -7.60
N PRO A 458 41.17 -19.66 -7.78
CA PRO A 458 40.84 -20.58 -6.70
C PRO A 458 42.08 -21.10 -5.95
#